data_AF-A0A7K8GD52-F1
#
_entry.id   AF-A0A7K8GD52-F1
#
_cell.length_a   1.000
_cell.length_b   1.000
_cell.length_c   1.000
_cell.angle_alpha   90.00
_cell.angle_beta   90.00
_cell.angle_gamma   90.00
#
_symmetry.space_group_name_H-M   'P 1'
#
loop_
_entity.id
_entity.type
_entity.pdbx_description
1 polymer ?
#
loop_
_entity_poly.entity_id
_entity_poly.type
_entity_poly.pdbx_seq_one_letter_code
_entity_poly.pdbx_strand_id
1 'polypeptide(L)'
;SPPGLLFLTSFLLHMKEDRASPTRLVCDDRLIRKYIGEAKDMAKRVGQCQALPALSCPAVLPLVDFTLQQWKSKSNETKRREILCDLALLVGAAAGAQGQVSEECGARQLSQLYRHANSFFLLLQTFSWEAGHWEPSCSPRSMEQTHVTSIFLTYQQLVQGKLSFFFHDLAEASCK
;
A
#
# COMPACT_ATOMS: atom_id res chain seq x y z
N SER A 1 30.51 -16.25 38.72
CA SER A 1 29.90 -15.73 37.48
C SER A 1 28.73 -16.61 37.08
N PRO A 2 27.47 -16.13 37.04
CA PRO A 2 26.36 -17.01 36.74
C PRO A 2 26.31 -17.32 35.23
N PRO A 3 26.12 -18.59 34.82
CA PRO A 3 26.06 -18.99 33.39
C PRO A 3 24.81 -18.48 32.63
N GLY A 4 23.90 -17.76 33.31
CA GLY A 4 22.60 -17.40 32.78
C GLY A 4 22.57 -16.23 31.80
N LEU A 5 23.65 -15.44 31.68
CA LEU A 5 23.65 -14.27 30.80
C LEU A 5 23.93 -14.59 29.32
N LEU A 6 24.53 -15.75 29.02
CA LEU A 6 24.95 -16.10 27.65
C LEU A 6 23.82 -16.75 26.82
N PHE A 7 22.78 -17.28 27.47
CA PHE A 7 21.63 -17.84 26.74
C PHE A 7 20.66 -16.76 26.24
N LEU A 8 20.58 -15.62 26.92
CA LEU A 8 19.71 -14.51 26.52
C LEU A 8 20.22 -13.78 25.26
N THR A 9 21.53 -13.77 25.00
CA THR A 9 22.09 -13.16 23.79
C THR A 9 21.93 -14.04 22.54
N SER A 10 21.95 -15.37 22.68
CA SER A 10 21.68 -16.28 21.55
C SER A 10 20.22 -16.25 21.09
N PHE A 11 19.26 -16.12 22.02
CA PHE A 11 17.85 -16.00 21.66
C PHE A 11 17.51 -14.68 20.96
N LEU A 12 18.16 -13.58 21.33
CA LEU A 12 17.97 -12.29 20.64
C LEU A 12 18.62 -12.27 19.24
N LEU A 13 19.69 -13.04 19.02
CA LEU A 13 20.33 -13.17 17.71
C LEU A 13 19.55 -14.11 16.75
N HIS A 14 18.77 -15.05 17.27
CA HIS A 14 17.90 -15.93 16.47
C HIS A 14 16.49 -15.36 16.20
N MET A 15 16.14 -14.20 16.76
CA MET A 15 14.93 -13.44 16.39
C MET A 15 15.18 -12.47 15.22
N LYS A 16 16.26 -12.69 14.46
CA LYS A 16 16.46 -12.12 13.13
C LYS A 16 15.91 -13.15 12.14
N GLU A 17 15.01 -12.73 11.26
CA GLU A 17 14.46 -13.49 10.12
C GLU A 17 13.07 -14.17 10.22
N ASP A 18 12.20 -13.80 11.17
CA ASP A 18 10.74 -14.11 11.06
C ASP A 18 9.89 -12.86 10.81
N ARG A 19 10.52 -11.76 10.40
CA ARG A 19 9.81 -10.72 9.68
C ARG A 19 9.53 -11.29 8.30
N ALA A 20 8.30 -11.21 7.82
CA ALA A 20 7.99 -11.51 6.42
C ALA A 20 9.02 -10.81 5.54
N SER A 21 10.01 -11.56 5.03
CA SER A 21 11.13 -10.98 4.29
C SER A 21 10.52 -10.24 3.11
N PRO A 22 10.89 -8.95 2.86
CA PRO A 22 10.41 -8.23 1.69
C PRO A 22 10.62 -9.04 0.39
N THR A 23 11.67 -9.87 0.37
CA THR A 23 11.99 -10.80 -0.71
C THR A 23 10.92 -11.88 -0.90
N ARG A 24 10.30 -12.43 0.16
CA ARG A 24 9.20 -13.43 0.01
C ARG A 24 7.97 -12.81 -0.65
N LEU A 25 7.67 -11.55 -0.36
CA LEU A 25 6.54 -10.85 -0.93
C LEU A 25 6.76 -10.46 -2.40
N VAL A 26 8.02 -10.21 -2.76
CA VAL A 26 8.44 -9.95 -4.14
C VAL A 26 8.48 -11.23 -4.97
N CYS A 27 8.96 -12.36 -4.43
CA CYS A 27 9.18 -13.58 -5.20
C CYS A 27 7.97 -14.53 -5.33
N ASP A 28 6.86 -14.27 -4.64
CA ASP A 28 5.63 -15.05 -4.80
C ASP A 28 4.59 -14.29 -5.64
N ASP A 29 4.59 -14.52 -6.95
CA ASP A 29 3.63 -13.94 -7.88
C ASP A 29 2.16 -14.23 -7.51
N ARG A 30 1.88 -15.29 -6.74
CA ARG A 30 0.51 -15.60 -6.30
C ARG A 30 0.03 -14.56 -5.30
N LEU A 31 0.95 -13.98 -4.53
CA LEU A 31 0.64 -12.98 -3.51
C LEU A 31 0.20 -11.65 -4.16
N ILE A 32 0.91 -11.16 -5.17
CA ILE A 32 0.50 -9.94 -5.87
C ILE A 32 -0.83 -10.13 -6.61
N ARG A 33 -1.05 -11.29 -7.25
CA ARG A 33 -2.35 -11.62 -7.87
C ARG A 33 -3.48 -11.65 -6.85
N LYS A 34 -3.23 -12.18 -5.65
CA LYS A 34 -4.19 -12.18 -4.54
C LYS A 34 -4.54 -10.74 -4.14
N TYR A 35 -3.57 -9.85 -3.97
CA TYR A 35 -3.84 -8.46 -3.61
C TYR A 35 -4.65 -7.70 -4.67
N ILE A 36 -4.40 -7.96 -5.96
CA ILE A 36 -5.23 -7.41 -7.06
C ILE A 36 -6.69 -7.89 -6.93
N GLY A 37 -6.88 -9.19 -6.66
CA GLY A 37 -8.21 -9.76 -6.42
C GLY A 37 -8.90 -9.11 -5.23
N GLU A 38 -8.21 -9.01 -4.09
CA GLU A 38 -8.74 -8.39 -2.88
C GLU A 38 -9.14 -6.93 -3.08
N ALA A 39 -8.35 -6.15 -3.83
CA ALA A 39 -8.66 -4.75 -4.14
C ALA A 39 -9.91 -4.63 -5.02
N LYS A 40 -10.06 -5.48 -6.04
CA LYS A 40 -11.28 -5.56 -6.86
C LYS A 40 -12.49 -5.95 -6.04
N ASP A 41 -12.34 -6.92 -5.13
CA ASP A 41 -13.43 -7.37 -4.29
C ASP A 41 -13.84 -6.28 -3.27
N MET A 42 -12.89 -5.52 -2.73
CA MET A 42 -13.20 -4.37 -1.87
C MET A 42 -14.02 -3.32 -2.64
N ALA A 43 -13.62 -2.97 -3.87
CA ALA A 43 -14.38 -2.03 -4.72
C ALA A 43 -15.77 -2.54 -5.06
N LYS A 44 -15.95 -3.86 -5.26
CA LYS A 44 -17.26 -4.46 -5.47
C LYS A 44 -18.12 -4.43 -4.20
N ARG A 45 -17.56 -4.81 -3.05
CA ARG A 45 -18.29 -4.88 -1.77
C ARG A 45 -18.79 -3.53 -1.29
N VAL A 46 -18.03 -2.46 -1.46
CA VAL A 46 -18.51 -1.12 -1.08
C VAL A 46 -19.73 -0.70 -1.92
N GLY A 47 -19.82 -1.13 -3.17
CA GLY A 47 -21.00 -0.91 -4.02
C GLY A 47 -22.22 -1.74 -3.62
N GLN A 48 -22.05 -2.72 -2.73
CA GLN A 48 -23.13 -3.55 -2.18
C GLN A 48 -23.61 -3.05 -0.81
N CYS A 49 -22.90 -2.09 -0.19
CA CYS A 49 -23.42 -1.41 0.99
C CYS A 49 -24.68 -0.60 0.62
N GLN A 50 -25.49 -0.24 1.62
CA GLN A 50 -26.57 0.72 1.41
C GLN A 50 -26.00 2.02 0.80
N ALA A 51 -26.84 2.80 0.11
CA ALA A 51 -26.41 4.02 -0.56
C ALA A 51 -25.62 4.93 0.40
N LEU A 52 -24.29 4.94 0.25
CA LEU A 52 -23.40 5.68 1.12
C LEU A 52 -23.56 7.19 0.84
N PRO A 53 -23.61 8.03 1.88
CA PRO A 53 -23.70 9.47 1.68
C PRO A 53 -22.43 10.00 1.00
N ALA A 54 -22.57 11.14 0.34
CA ALA A 54 -21.42 11.91 -0.10
C ALA A 54 -20.65 12.42 1.13
N LEU A 55 -19.32 12.44 1.02
CA LEU A 55 -18.43 13.01 2.03
C LEU A 55 -18.65 14.52 2.12
N SER A 56 -18.79 15.03 3.34
CA SER A 56 -18.90 16.47 3.62
C SER A 56 -17.55 17.19 3.48
N CYS A 57 -16.47 16.51 3.84
CA CYS A 57 -15.10 16.91 3.53
C CYS A 57 -14.57 16.04 2.38
N PRO A 58 -14.38 16.59 1.17
CA PRO A 58 -13.87 15.83 0.03
C PRO A 58 -12.55 15.14 0.34
N ALA A 59 -12.43 13.88 -0.09
CA ALA A 59 -11.20 13.13 -0.01
C ALA A 59 -10.24 13.57 -1.13
N VAL A 60 -8.98 13.82 -0.77
CA VAL A 60 -7.90 14.08 -1.75
C VAL A 60 -7.31 12.74 -2.18
N LEU A 61 -7.52 12.37 -3.44
CA LEU A 61 -7.07 11.11 -4.02
C LEU A 61 -5.94 11.33 -5.03
N PRO A 62 -4.98 10.39 -5.14
CA PRO A 62 -3.97 10.46 -6.17
C PRO A 62 -4.59 10.24 -7.56
N LEU A 63 -4.07 10.95 -8.55
CA LEU A 63 -4.28 10.63 -9.95
C LEU A 63 -3.35 9.48 -10.32
N VAL A 64 -3.89 8.26 -10.31
CA VAL A 64 -3.12 7.05 -10.65
C VAL A 64 -3.04 6.93 -12.17
N ASP A 65 -2.17 7.72 -12.78
CA ASP A 65 -1.78 7.56 -14.18
C ASP A 65 -0.73 6.44 -14.32
N PHE A 66 -0.96 5.55 -15.28
CA PHE A 66 -0.01 4.47 -15.57
C PHE A 66 0.14 4.27 -17.07
N THR A 67 1.37 4.41 -17.56
CA THR A 67 1.75 3.97 -18.90
C THR A 67 2.96 3.07 -18.78
N LEU A 68 2.90 1.90 -19.43
CA LEU A 68 3.99 0.92 -19.32
C LEU A 68 5.32 1.47 -19.87
N GLN A 69 5.26 2.31 -20.90
CA GLN A 69 6.44 2.94 -21.50
C GLN A 69 7.14 3.89 -20.52
N GLN A 70 6.42 4.82 -19.88
CA GLN A 70 7.01 5.72 -18.88
C GLN A 70 7.43 4.95 -17.63
N TRP A 71 6.73 3.86 -17.29
CA TRP A 71 7.09 3.02 -16.16
C TRP A 71 8.46 2.37 -16.35
N LYS A 72 8.69 1.75 -17.51
CA LYS A 72 9.95 1.06 -17.81
C LYS A 72 11.17 1.98 -17.84
N SER A 73 10.99 3.28 -18.12
CA SER A 73 12.09 4.25 -18.14
C SER A 73 12.48 4.80 -16.76
N LYS A 74 11.73 4.49 -15.69
CA LYS A 74 11.99 4.98 -14.33
C LYS A 74 12.89 4.03 -13.55
N SER A 75 13.74 4.58 -12.68
CA SER A 75 14.48 3.78 -11.69
C SER A 75 13.52 3.16 -10.66
N ASN A 76 13.94 2.07 -10.01
CA ASN A 76 13.17 1.45 -8.94
C ASN A 76 12.92 2.42 -7.77
N GLU A 77 13.86 3.32 -7.49
CA GLU A 77 13.68 4.33 -6.45
C GLU A 77 12.56 5.32 -6.82
N THR A 78 12.54 5.83 -8.06
CA THR A 78 11.48 6.72 -8.54
C THR A 78 10.12 6.03 -8.52
N LYS A 79 10.04 4.78 -9.00
CA LYS A 79 8.82 3.96 -8.96
C LYS A 79 8.30 3.80 -7.53
N ARG A 80 9.19 3.43 -6.60
CA ARG A 80 8.87 3.30 -5.15
C ARG A 80 8.33 4.61 -4.59
N ARG A 81 8.99 5.73 -4.90
CA ARG A 81 8.61 7.07 -4.42
C ARG A 81 7.21 7.47 -4.90
N GLU A 82 6.92 7.30 -6.19
CA GLU A 82 5.58 7.57 -6.73
C GLU A 82 4.50 6.76 -6.02
N ILE A 83 4.74 5.45 -5.81
CA ILE A 83 3.78 4.58 -5.11
C ILE A 83 3.61 5.03 -3.66
N LEU A 84 4.68 5.38 -2.95
CA LEU A 84 4.60 5.88 -1.56
C LEU A 84 3.77 7.16 -1.46
N CYS A 85 3.94 8.09 -2.40
CA CYS A 85 3.16 9.32 -2.43
C CYS A 85 1.67 9.03 -2.72
N ASP A 86 1.37 8.14 -3.66
CA ASP A 86 -0.01 7.74 -3.97
C ASP A 86 -0.67 7.03 -2.77
N LEU A 87 0.06 6.15 -2.09
CA LEU A 87 -0.41 5.46 -0.88
C LEU A 87 -0.64 6.43 0.29
N ALA A 88 0.22 7.44 0.48
CA ALA A 88 0.03 8.43 1.54
C ALA A 88 -1.31 9.17 1.40
N LEU A 89 -1.66 9.59 0.16
CA LEU A 89 -2.96 10.19 -0.11
C LEU A 89 -4.12 9.22 0.14
N LEU A 90 -4.01 7.96 -0.32
CA LEU A 90 -5.05 6.95 -0.10
C LEU A 90 -5.26 6.62 1.39
N VAL A 91 -4.19 6.52 2.18
CA VAL A 91 -4.26 6.29 3.63
C VAL A 91 -4.95 7.48 4.32
N GLY A 92 -4.57 8.71 3.96
CA GLY A 92 -5.22 9.92 4.48
C GLY A 92 -6.69 10.01 4.10
N ALA A 93 -7.03 9.74 2.84
CA ALA A 93 -8.41 9.73 2.34
C ALA A 93 -9.27 8.68 3.04
N ALA A 94 -8.76 7.46 3.23
CA ALA A 94 -9.47 6.41 3.94
C ALA A 94 -9.75 6.80 5.40
N ALA A 95 -8.72 7.28 6.11
CA ALA A 95 -8.86 7.72 7.49
C ALA A 95 -9.84 8.91 7.63
N GLY A 96 -9.76 9.88 6.72
CA GLY A 96 -10.68 11.04 6.69
C GLY A 96 -12.12 10.65 6.37
N ALA A 97 -12.34 9.67 5.49
CA ALA A 97 -13.67 9.17 5.17
C ALA A 97 -14.28 8.34 6.32
N GLN A 98 -13.47 7.60 7.08
CA GLN A 98 -13.95 6.85 8.25
C GLN A 98 -14.61 7.75 9.31
N GLY A 99 -14.15 9.00 9.46
CA GLY A 99 -14.76 9.97 10.37
C GLY A 99 -16.11 10.52 9.91
N GLN A 100 -16.49 10.26 8.66
CA GLN A 100 -17.70 10.82 8.03
C GLN A 100 -18.77 9.77 7.70
N VAL A 101 -18.40 8.48 7.67
CA VAL A 101 -19.31 7.37 7.34
C VAL A 101 -19.73 6.64 8.62
N SER A 102 -20.99 6.80 9.02
CA SER A 102 -21.58 6.10 10.17
C SER A 102 -22.22 4.75 9.83
N GLU A 103 -22.45 4.48 8.55
CA GLU A 103 -23.02 3.21 8.07
C GLU A 103 -21.99 2.08 8.24
N GLU A 104 -22.41 0.99 8.89
CA GLU A 104 -21.51 -0.07 9.36
C GLU A 104 -20.77 -0.79 8.22
N CYS A 105 -21.45 -1.10 7.11
CA CYS A 105 -20.84 -1.76 5.95
C CYS A 105 -19.73 -0.88 5.36
N GLY A 106 -20.02 0.39 5.07
CA GLY A 106 -19.10 1.37 4.53
C GLY A 106 -17.91 1.62 5.45
N ALA A 107 -18.16 1.82 6.75
CA ALA A 107 -17.11 2.00 7.75
C ALA A 107 -16.18 0.77 7.82
N ARG A 108 -16.75 -0.45 7.77
CA ARG A 108 -15.98 -1.70 7.74
C ARG A 108 -15.15 -1.83 6.47
N GLN A 109 -15.71 -1.51 5.30
CA GLN A 109 -14.94 -1.54 4.04
C GLN A 109 -13.81 -0.51 4.06
N LEU A 110 -14.04 0.70 4.57
CA LEU A 110 -13.01 1.74 4.68
C LEU A 110 -11.88 1.32 5.62
N SER A 111 -12.22 0.68 6.75
CA SER A 111 -11.22 0.11 7.67
C SER A 111 -10.38 -0.99 7.01
N GLN A 112 -10.97 -1.81 6.15
CA GLN A 112 -10.22 -2.80 5.37
C GLN A 112 -9.26 -2.09 4.39
N LEU A 113 -9.75 -1.14 3.61
CA LEU A 113 -8.92 -0.40 2.65
C LEU A 113 -7.76 0.32 3.35
N TYR A 114 -8.02 1.02 4.45
CA TYR A 114 -6.99 1.70 5.25
C TYR A 114 -5.88 0.72 5.67
N ARG A 115 -6.26 -0.45 6.22
CA ARG A 115 -5.28 -1.45 6.67
C ARG A 115 -4.43 -1.97 5.52
N HIS A 116 -5.02 -2.25 4.37
CA HIS A 116 -4.27 -2.77 3.22
C HIS A 116 -3.34 -1.68 2.63
N ALA A 117 -3.84 -0.47 2.40
CA ALA A 117 -3.04 0.63 1.88
C ALA A 117 -1.89 1.00 2.84
N ASN A 118 -2.17 1.08 4.14
CA ASN A 118 -1.16 1.39 5.15
C ASN A 118 -0.11 0.26 5.27
N SER A 119 -0.52 -0.99 5.10
CA SER A 119 0.43 -2.12 5.09
C SER A 119 1.42 -2.01 3.92
N PHE A 120 0.94 -1.68 2.71
CA PHE A 120 1.82 -1.42 1.57
C PHE A 120 2.70 -0.20 1.78
N PHE A 121 2.16 0.88 2.37
CA PHE A 121 2.91 2.09 2.65
C PHE A 121 4.11 1.80 3.56
N LEU A 122 3.86 1.13 4.70
CA LEU A 122 4.91 0.76 5.65
C LEU A 122 5.92 -0.22 5.08
N LEU A 123 5.45 -1.20 4.30
CA LEU A 123 6.32 -2.16 3.63
C LEU A 123 7.28 -1.46 2.67
N LEU A 124 6.77 -0.57 1.82
CA LEU A 124 7.57 0.14 0.84
C LEU A 124 8.46 1.22 1.48
N GLN A 125 8.05 1.82 2.59
CA GLN A 125 8.83 2.81 3.32
C GLN A 125 10.09 2.16 3.90
N THR A 126 9.94 0.96 4.46
CA THR A 126 11.04 0.17 5.05
C THR A 126 11.89 -0.55 4.01
N PHE A 127 11.43 -0.62 2.75
CA PHE A 127 12.18 -1.18 1.63
C PHE A 127 13.28 -0.20 1.17
N SER A 128 14.50 -0.36 1.69
CA SER A 128 15.67 0.43 1.27
C SER A 128 16.55 -0.36 0.30
N TRP A 129 16.80 0.17 -0.89
CA TRP A 129 17.80 -0.39 -1.83
C TRP A 129 19.22 0.09 -1.48
N GLU A 130 19.35 1.29 -0.91
CA GLU A 130 20.62 1.85 -0.42
C GLU A 130 20.34 2.76 0.79
N ALA A 131 21.36 2.94 1.65
CA ALA A 131 21.33 3.77 2.85
C ALA A 131 21.35 5.29 2.54
N GLY A 132 20.51 5.73 1.61
CA GLY A 132 20.29 7.15 1.31
C GLY A 132 19.25 7.75 2.26
N HIS A 133 19.55 8.93 2.78
CA HIS A 133 18.61 9.71 3.60
C HIS A 133 17.38 10.06 2.74
N TRP A 134 16.20 9.63 3.19
CA TRP A 134 14.94 9.91 2.52
C TRP A 134 14.45 11.31 2.93
N GLU A 135 14.01 12.12 1.97
CA GLU A 135 13.24 13.34 2.25
C GLU A 135 11.82 13.22 1.66
N PRO A 136 10.77 13.54 2.44
CA PRO A 136 9.37 13.40 2.03
C PRO A 136 8.88 14.57 1.17
N SER A 137 9.61 14.96 0.13
CA SER A 137 9.02 15.85 -0.86
C SER A 137 8.13 15.03 -1.81
N CYS A 138 6.92 14.75 -1.34
CA CYS A 138 5.86 14.15 -2.15
C CYS A 138 4.98 15.26 -2.70
N SER A 139 4.87 15.36 -4.02
CA SER A 139 3.88 16.19 -4.70
C SER A 139 3.17 15.37 -5.78
N PRO A 140 2.43 14.31 -5.39
CA PRO A 140 1.64 13.54 -6.33
C PRO A 140 0.55 14.44 -6.93
N ARG A 141 0.25 14.23 -8.22
CA ARG A 141 -0.95 14.82 -8.82
C ARG A 141 -2.17 14.27 -8.09
N SER A 142 -3.09 15.13 -7.70
CA SER A 142 -4.27 14.76 -6.91
C SER A 142 -5.55 15.35 -7.47
N MET A 143 -6.67 14.82 -6.98
CA MET A 143 -8.02 15.29 -7.26
C MET A 143 -8.90 15.14 -6.02
N GLU A 144 -9.88 16.02 -5.87
CA GLU A 144 -10.88 15.91 -4.80
C GLU A 144 -12.04 15.00 -5.23
N GLN A 145 -12.54 14.19 -4.30
CA GLN A 145 -13.65 13.27 -4.51
C GLN A 145 -14.57 13.23 -3.30
N THR A 146 -15.88 13.30 -3.56
CA THR A 146 -16.92 13.22 -2.52
C THR A 146 -17.52 11.82 -2.39
N HIS A 147 -17.36 10.96 -3.39
CA HIS A 147 -17.90 9.61 -3.37
C HIS A 147 -16.95 8.63 -2.68
N VAL A 148 -17.43 7.94 -1.65
CA VAL A 148 -16.67 6.91 -0.94
C VAL A 148 -16.15 5.83 -1.90
N THR A 149 -16.96 5.44 -2.88
CA THR A 149 -16.59 4.46 -3.91
C THR A 149 -15.35 4.86 -4.71
N SER A 150 -15.11 6.15 -4.93
CA SER A 150 -13.91 6.64 -5.63
C SER A 150 -12.62 6.25 -4.90
N ILE A 151 -12.61 6.24 -3.56
CA ILE A 151 -11.43 5.83 -2.76
C ILE A 151 -11.04 4.38 -3.09
N PHE A 152 -12.04 3.49 -3.18
CA PHE A 152 -11.82 2.07 -3.50
C PHE A 152 -11.38 1.85 -4.94
N LEU A 153 -11.95 2.59 -5.88
CA LEU A 153 -11.57 2.52 -7.28
C LEU A 153 -10.12 3.00 -7.49
N THR A 154 -9.73 4.10 -6.84
CA THR A 154 -8.36 4.60 -6.90
C THR A 154 -7.37 3.61 -6.28
N TYR A 155 -7.72 3.00 -5.14
CA TYR A 155 -6.89 1.93 -4.54
C TYR A 155 -6.75 0.73 -5.48
N GLN A 156 -7.86 0.27 -6.08
CA GLN A 156 -7.83 -0.82 -7.06
C GLN A 156 -6.92 -0.50 -8.26
N GLN A 157 -7.00 0.71 -8.80
CA GLN A 157 -6.15 1.17 -9.91
C GLN A 157 -4.68 1.16 -9.52
N LEU A 158 -4.33 1.63 -8.32
CA LEU A 158 -2.95 1.64 -7.83
C LEU A 158 -2.38 0.22 -7.69
N VAL A 159 -3.15 -0.69 -7.07
CA VAL A 159 -2.74 -2.09 -6.87
C VAL A 159 -2.60 -2.81 -8.20
N GLN A 160 -3.57 -2.66 -9.10
CA GLN A 160 -3.54 -3.31 -10.41
C GLN A 160 -2.46 -2.73 -11.35
N GLY A 161 -2.18 -1.43 -11.24
CA GLY A 161 -1.19 -0.72 -12.04
C GLY A 161 0.17 -0.67 -11.37
N LYS A 162 0.60 0.53 -10.95
CA LYS A 162 1.96 0.82 -10.47
C LYS A 162 2.49 -0.22 -9.48
N LEU A 163 1.70 -0.63 -8.49
CA LEU A 163 2.16 -1.52 -7.43
C LEU A 163 2.42 -2.95 -7.93
N SER A 164 1.56 -3.50 -8.81
CA SER A 164 1.79 -4.84 -9.38
C SER A 164 3.03 -4.88 -10.28
N PHE A 165 3.19 -3.86 -11.12
CA PHE A 165 4.34 -3.75 -12.01
C PHE A 165 5.63 -3.52 -11.23
N PHE A 166 5.57 -2.74 -10.14
CA PHE A 166 6.72 -2.55 -9.27
C PHE A 166 7.18 -3.87 -8.66
N PHE A 167 6.25 -4.71 -8.17
CA PHE A 167 6.62 -5.98 -7.57
C PHE A 167 7.20 -6.94 -8.60
N HIS A 168 6.68 -6.91 -9.83
CA HIS A 168 7.25 -7.66 -10.94
C HIS A 168 8.69 -7.22 -11.26
N ASP A 169 8.94 -5.91 -11.35
CA ASP A 169 10.30 -5.36 -11.58
C ASP A 169 11.26 -5.78 -10.46
N LEU A 170 10.80 -5.77 -9.20
CA LEU A 170 11.60 -6.23 -8.06
C LEU A 170 11.86 -7.73 -8.12
N ALA A 171 10.90 -8.53 -8.60
CA ALA A 171 11.02 -9.97 -8.71
C ALA A 171 12.06 -10.36 -9.75
N GLU A 172 12.03 -9.75 -10.92
CA GLU A 172 13.05 -9.95 -11.96
C GLU A 172 14.46 -9.61 -11.45
N ALA A 173 14.59 -8.60 -10.59
CA ALA A 173 15.88 -8.18 -10.04
C ALA A 173 16.38 -9.08 -8.89
N SER A 174 15.48 -9.69 -8.10
CA SER A 174 15.81 -10.25 -6.78
C SER A 174 15.56 -11.75 -6.64
N CYS A 175 14.75 -12.35 -7.51
CA CYS A 175 14.30 -13.74 -7.43
C CYS A 175 15.02 -14.56 -8.50
N LYS A 176 16.19 -15.09 -8.15
CA LYS A 176 16.93 -16.06 -8.96
C LYS A 176 16.75 -17.46 -8.40
#